data_AF-A0A7Y2CIT9-F1
#
_entry.id   AF-A0A7Y2CIT9-F1
#
_cell.length_a   1.000
_cell.length_b   1.000
_cell.length_c   1.000
_cell.angle_alpha   90.00
_cell.angle_beta   90.00
_cell.angle_gamma   90.00
#
_symmetry.space_group_name_H-M   'P 1'
#
loop_
_entity.id
_entity.type
_entity.pdbx_description
1 polymer ?
#
loop_
_entity_poly.entity_id
_entity_poly.type
_entity_poly.pdbx_seq_one_letter_code
_entity_poly.pdbx_strand_id
1 'polypeptide(L)'
;LLEQGLVRPSALEIFWMNADGTGVTQVTDNGKANFAPYFTPDSDGLLFASNWADERGRNFDIYYVNLDGTGVERVTYCTSFDSFPMFSPDGKKLAFASNRNGAVPGETNIFVADWVAR
;
A
#
# COMPACT_ATOMS: atom_id res chain seq x y z
N LEU A 1 16.23 21.44 6.13
CA LEU A 1 14.82 20.96 6.04
C LEU A 1 13.93 21.69 7.05
N LEU A 2 14.16 21.58 8.37
CA LEU A 2 13.39 22.33 9.38
C LEU A 2 13.53 23.85 9.27
N GLU A 3 14.73 24.37 9.01
CA GLU A 3 14.96 25.81 8.76
C GLU A 3 14.28 26.36 7.50
N GLN A 4 13.81 25.48 6.60
CA GLN A 4 13.10 25.83 5.37
C GLN A 4 11.59 25.58 5.47
N GLY A 5 11.09 25.17 6.64
CA GLY A 5 9.69 24.75 6.81
C GLY A 5 9.32 23.47 6.05
N LEU A 6 10.30 22.73 5.54
CA LEU A 6 10.07 21.50 4.77
C LEU A 6 10.04 20.32 5.73
N VAL A 7 8.83 19.80 5.97
CA VAL A 7 8.62 18.48 6.56
C VAL A 7 8.72 17.46 5.43
N ARG A 8 9.58 16.45 5.58
CA ARG A 8 9.46 15.22 4.79
C ARG A 8 8.74 14.22 5.69
N PRO A 9 7.43 13.99 5.51
CA PRO A 9 6.76 12.90 6.22
C PRO A 9 7.46 11.61 5.81
N SER A 10 8.25 11.05 6.71
CA SER A 10 8.96 9.79 6.49
C SER A 10 8.14 8.59 6.92
N ALA A 11 7.22 8.81 7.87
CA ALA A 11 6.29 7.83 8.40
C ALA A 11 4.85 8.29 8.15
N LEU A 12 4.04 7.40 7.60
CA LEU A 12 2.61 7.53 7.41
C LEU A 12 2.03 6.17 7.79
N GLU A 13 1.13 6.14 8.76
CA GLU A 13 0.60 4.88 9.29
C GLU A 13 -0.89 4.76 8.98
N ILE A 14 -1.35 3.52 8.79
CA ILE A 14 -2.74 3.19 8.48
C ILE A 14 -3.43 2.78 9.78
N PHE A 15 -4.60 3.38 9.98
CA PHE A 15 -5.53 3.04 11.04
C PHE A 15 -6.86 2.64 10.40
N TRP A 16 -7.59 1.75 11.07
CA TRP A 16 -8.98 1.46 10.73
C TRP A 16 -9.86 1.71 11.95
N MET A 17 -11.11 2.07 11.69
CA MET A 17 -12.11 2.37 12.72
C MET A 17 -13.51 2.17 12.17
N ASN A 18 -14.49 2.10 13.06
CA ASN A 18 -15.90 2.12 12.69
C ASN A 18 -16.29 3.47 12.08
N ALA A 19 -17.34 3.50 11.27
CA ALA A 19 -17.83 4.73 10.63
C ALA A 19 -18.28 5.82 11.62
N ASP A 20 -18.63 5.44 12.84
CA ASP A 20 -18.96 6.36 13.94
C ASP A 20 -17.73 6.90 14.68
N GLY A 21 -16.52 6.52 14.27
CA GLY A 21 -15.24 6.92 14.86
C GLY A 21 -14.80 6.06 16.05
N THR A 22 -15.57 5.04 16.43
CA THR A 22 -15.18 4.12 17.52
C THR A 22 -14.26 2.99 17.01
N GLY A 23 -13.66 2.24 17.94
CA GLY A 23 -12.89 1.04 17.58
C GLY A 23 -11.59 1.30 16.82
N VAL A 24 -10.98 2.47 17.01
CA VAL A 24 -9.72 2.83 16.34
C VAL A 24 -8.63 1.81 16.64
N THR A 25 -8.07 1.23 15.59
CA THR A 25 -6.97 0.26 15.65
C THR A 25 -5.88 0.68 14.68
N GLN A 26 -4.63 0.69 15.16
CA GLN A 26 -3.46 0.92 14.33
C GLN A 26 -3.11 -0.36 13.59
N VAL A 27 -3.07 -0.32 12.25
CA VAL A 27 -2.75 -1.48 11.40
C VAL A 27 -1.26 -1.55 11.11
N THR A 28 -0.63 -0.41 10.85
CA THR A 28 0.80 -0.35 10.54
C THR A 28 1.54 0.46 11.60
N ASP A 29 2.71 -0.02 11.98
CA ASP A 29 3.65 0.66 12.89
C ASP A 29 5.08 0.22 12.55
N ASN A 30 5.57 0.66 11.39
CA ASN A 30 6.87 0.24 10.86
C ASN A 30 7.82 1.42 10.61
N GLY A 31 7.39 2.65 10.90
CA GLY A 31 8.19 3.86 10.73
C GLY A 31 8.44 4.20 9.26
N LYS A 32 7.60 3.68 8.36
CA LYS A 32 7.69 3.84 6.90
C LYS A 32 6.47 4.60 6.39
N ALA A 33 6.50 4.97 5.11
CA ALA A 33 5.34 5.58 4.50
C ALA A 33 4.39 4.47 4.04
N ASN A 34 3.23 4.35 4.68
CA ASN A 34 2.17 3.41 4.35
C ASN A 34 0.93 4.21 3.94
N PHE A 35 0.40 3.99 2.74
CA PHE A 35 -0.73 4.76 2.21
C PHE A 35 -1.54 4.00 1.15
N ALA A 36 -2.62 4.62 0.67
CA ALA A 36 -3.57 4.06 -0.31
C ALA A 36 -4.10 2.67 0.11
N PRO A 37 -4.68 2.53 1.32
CA PRO A 37 -5.25 1.27 1.74
C PRO A 37 -6.50 0.91 0.93
N TYR A 38 -6.72 -0.38 0.73
CA TYR A 38 -7.93 -0.94 0.15
C TYR A 38 -8.25 -2.29 0.80
N PHE A 39 -9.50 -2.50 1.22
CA PHE A 39 -9.90 -3.76 1.87
C PHE A 39 -9.82 -4.95 0.90
N THR A 40 -9.43 -6.10 1.43
CA THR A 40 -9.63 -7.37 0.73
C THR A 40 -11.13 -7.66 0.55
N PRO A 41 -11.53 -8.46 -0.47
CA PRO A 41 -12.95 -8.71 -0.75
C PRO A 41 -13.73 -9.36 0.40
N ASP A 42 -13.05 -10.14 1.23
CA ASP A 42 -13.55 -10.77 2.46
C ASP A 42 -13.47 -9.86 3.69
N SER A 43 -12.90 -8.66 3.54
CA SER A 43 -12.75 -7.65 4.60
C SER A 43 -11.94 -8.12 5.81
N ASP A 44 -11.06 -9.11 5.63
CA ASP A 44 -10.19 -9.65 6.70
C ASP A 44 -8.86 -8.89 6.85
N GLY A 45 -8.51 -8.09 5.84
CA GLY A 45 -7.27 -7.36 5.77
C GLY A 45 -7.30 -6.20 4.78
N LEU A 46 -6.11 -5.65 4.53
CA LEU A 46 -5.88 -4.50 3.69
C LEU A 46 -4.72 -4.77 2.73
N LEU A 47 -4.89 -4.33 1.48
CA LEU A 47 -3.76 -4.00 0.62
C LEU A 47 -3.38 -2.54 0.81
N PHE A 48 -2.10 -2.22 0.78
CA PHE A 48 -1.60 -0.85 0.90
C PHE A 48 -0.23 -0.69 0.22
N ALA A 49 0.13 0.53 -0.13
CA ALA A 49 1.46 0.84 -0.65
C ALA A 49 2.41 1.18 0.49
N SER A 50 3.61 0.60 0.48
CA SER A 50 4.65 0.89 1.46
C SER A 50 6.06 0.93 0.87
N ASN A 51 6.91 1.81 1.39
CA ASN A 51 8.34 1.82 1.11
C ASN A 51 9.15 0.99 2.11
N TRP A 52 8.51 0.03 2.78
CA TRP A 52 9.11 -0.78 3.83
C TRP A 52 10.42 -1.44 3.40
N ALA A 53 10.43 -2.11 2.24
CA ALA A 53 11.61 -2.79 1.73
C ALA A 53 12.69 -1.87 1.13
N ASP A 54 12.45 -0.56 1.01
CA ASP A 54 13.43 0.38 0.48
C ASP A 54 14.08 1.21 1.59
N GLU A 55 15.39 1.04 1.75
CA GLU A 55 16.21 1.82 2.68
C GLU A 55 16.22 3.31 2.32
N ARG A 56 16.09 3.65 1.02
CA ARG A 56 16.07 5.04 0.54
C ARG A 56 14.69 5.68 0.63
N GLY A 57 13.66 4.88 0.86
CA GLY A 57 12.27 5.28 1.03
C GLY A 57 11.61 5.89 -0.20
N ARG A 58 12.06 5.53 -1.42
CA ARG A 58 11.51 6.01 -2.69
C ARG A 58 10.80 4.93 -3.50
N ASN A 59 11.21 3.68 -3.36
CA ASN A 59 10.52 2.54 -3.97
C ASN A 59 9.34 2.13 -3.08
N PHE A 60 8.18 2.00 -3.70
CA PHE A 60 6.96 1.53 -3.04
C PHE A 60 6.50 0.24 -3.69
N ASP A 61 6.08 -0.67 -2.85
CA ASP A 61 5.44 -1.91 -3.25
C ASP A 61 4.08 -2.02 -2.56
N ILE A 62 3.20 -2.83 -3.13
CA ILE A 62 1.95 -3.23 -2.50
C ILE A 62 2.22 -4.34 -1.49
N TYR A 63 1.66 -4.19 -0.31
CA TYR A 63 1.68 -5.13 0.82
C TYR A 63 0.26 -5.51 1.21
N TYR A 64 0.11 -6.69 1.79
CA TYR A 64 -1.05 -7.16 2.52
C TYR A 64 -0.79 -7.10 4.03
N VAL A 65 -1.82 -6.90 4.83
CA VAL A 65 -1.80 -7.00 6.30
C VAL A 65 -3.19 -7.33 6.83
N ASN A 66 -3.26 -8.14 7.90
CA ASN A 66 -4.51 -8.40 8.64
C ASN A 66 -4.98 -7.12 9.36
N LEU A 67 -6.27 -7.00 9.67
CA LEU A 67 -6.79 -5.81 10.39
C LEU A 67 -6.22 -5.62 11.81
N ASP A 68 -5.64 -6.67 12.42
CA ASP A 68 -4.94 -6.58 13.70
C ASP A 68 -3.44 -6.20 13.57
N GLY A 69 -2.96 -5.93 12.35
CA GLY A 69 -1.57 -5.58 12.04
C GLY A 69 -0.64 -6.77 11.87
N THR A 70 -1.13 -8.00 12.02
CA THR A 70 -0.33 -9.22 11.82
C THR A 70 -0.33 -9.68 10.35
N GLY A 71 0.45 -10.72 10.05
CA GLY A 71 0.37 -11.38 8.74
C GLY A 71 0.88 -10.57 7.56
N VAL A 72 1.72 -9.55 7.80
CA VAL A 72 2.25 -8.68 6.74
C VAL A 72 2.95 -9.49 5.66
N GLU A 73 2.61 -9.20 4.40
CA GLU A 73 3.22 -9.82 3.23
C GLU A 73 3.44 -8.80 2.11
N ARG A 74 4.57 -8.91 1.40
CA ARG A 74 4.83 -8.12 0.21
C ARG A 74 4.21 -8.81 -1.00
N VAL A 75 3.32 -8.11 -1.71
CA VAL A 75 2.54 -8.66 -2.84
C VAL A 75 3.22 -8.38 -4.18
N THR A 76 3.96 -7.28 -4.28
CA THR A 76 4.62 -6.85 -5.52
C THR A 76 6.09 -6.54 -5.30
N TYR A 77 6.89 -6.60 -6.37
CA TYR A 77 8.35 -6.53 -6.30
C TYR A 77 8.96 -5.65 -7.41
N CYS A 78 8.27 -4.57 -7.79
CA CYS A 78 8.83 -3.64 -8.77
C CYS A 78 10.06 -2.92 -8.19
N THR A 79 11.04 -2.61 -9.04
CA THR A 79 12.23 -1.84 -8.65
C THR A 79 11.96 -0.33 -8.56
N SER A 80 10.71 0.12 -8.75
CA SER A 80 10.36 1.55 -8.78
C SER A 80 9.12 1.92 -7.98
N PHE A 81 7.92 1.61 -8.44
CA PHE A 81 6.69 2.08 -7.79
C PHE A 81 5.54 1.19 -8.19
N ASP A 82 4.87 0.63 -7.18
CA ASP A 82 3.58 -0.04 -7.25
C ASP A 82 2.67 0.55 -6.16
N SER A 83 1.45 0.96 -6.51
CA SER A 83 0.51 1.56 -5.57
C SER A 83 -0.94 1.54 -6.06
N PHE A 84 -1.84 2.14 -5.27
CA PHE A 84 -3.27 2.31 -5.55
C PHE A 84 -3.97 0.97 -5.89
N PRO A 85 -3.86 -0.06 -5.03
CA PRO A 85 -4.54 -1.33 -5.25
C PRO A 85 -6.05 -1.15 -5.18
N MET A 86 -6.79 -1.81 -6.09
CA MET A 86 -8.24 -1.87 -6.06
C MET A 86 -8.72 -3.23 -6.59
N PHE A 87 -9.58 -3.91 -5.83
CA PHE A 87 -10.19 -5.16 -6.28
C PHE A 87 -11.32 -4.92 -7.28
N SER A 88 -11.49 -5.85 -8.21
CA SER A 88 -12.72 -5.96 -8.99
C SER A 88 -13.91 -6.29 -8.08
N PRO A 89 -15.16 -5.96 -8.47
CA PRO A 89 -16.34 -6.23 -7.64
C PRO A 89 -16.54 -7.71 -7.27
N ASP A 90 -16.03 -8.64 -8.09
CA ASP A 90 -16.08 -10.08 -7.84
C ASP A 90 -14.87 -10.61 -7.07
N GLY A 91 -13.92 -9.74 -6.69
CA GLY A 91 -12.71 -10.08 -5.94
C GLY A 91 -11.66 -10.88 -6.72
N LYS A 92 -11.87 -11.16 -8.01
CA LYS A 92 -11.00 -12.04 -8.80
C LYS A 92 -9.81 -11.34 -9.43
N LYS A 93 -9.84 -10.01 -9.49
CA LYS A 93 -8.80 -9.21 -10.13
C LYS A 93 -8.37 -8.07 -9.22
N LEU A 94 -7.10 -7.73 -9.33
CA LEU A 94 -6.50 -6.56 -8.70
C LEU A 94 -6.03 -5.60 -9.78
N ALA A 95 -6.57 -4.39 -9.79
CA ALA A 95 -6.02 -3.27 -10.54
C ALA A 95 -5.05 -2.49 -9.65
N PHE A 96 -3.94 -2.02 -10.21
CA PHE A 96 -2.97 -1.19 -9.49
C PHE A 96 -2.14 -0.35 -10.47
N ALA A 97 -1.58 0.75 -9.97
CA ALA A 97 -0.66 1.60 -10.72
C ALA A 97 0.77 1.08 -10.56
N SER A 98 1.56 1.08 -11.64
CA SER A 98 2.94 0.66 -11.62
C SER A 98 3.81 1.38 -12.64
N ASN A 99 5.09 1.55 -12.30
CA ASN A 99 6.12 2.00 -13.23
C ASN A 99 6.82 0.85 -13.97
N ARG A 100 6.37 -0.39 -13.80
CA ARG A 100 6.94 -1.53 -14.52
C ARG A 100 6.76 -1.33 -16.03
N ASN A 101 7.78 -1.75 -16.79
CA ASN A 101 7.80 -1.69 -18.26
C ASN A 101 7.64 -0.28 -18.86
N GLY A 102 7.79 0.79 -18.08
CA GLY A 102 7.79 2.16 -18.61
C GLY A 102 8.94 2.41 -19.57
N ALA A 103 8.69 3.15 -20.65
CA ALA A 103 9.71 3.54 -21.62
C ALA A 103 10.64 4.63 -21.08
N VAL A 104 10.15 5.44 -20.13
CA VAL A 104 10.90 6.50 -19.45
C VAL A 104 10.76 6.43 -17.93
N PRO A 105 11.74 6.92 -17.15
CA PRO A 105 11.65 6.94 -15.68
C PRO A 105 10.40 7.70 -15.21
N GLY A 106 9.62 7.06 -14.33
CA GLY A 106 8.40 7.65 -13.76
C GLY A 106 7.16 7.48 -14.63
N GLU A 107 7.24 6.78 -15.75
CA GLU A 107 6.05 6.43 -16.54
C GLU A 107 5.18 5.44 -15.76
N THR A 108 4.02 5.91 -15.29
CA THR A 108 3.05 5.10 -14.55
C THR A 108 1.94 4.62 -15.47
N ASN A 109 1.71 3.32 -15.48
CA ASN A 109 0.62 2.66 -16.19
C ASN A 109 -0.28 1.89 -15.22
N ILE A 110 -1.49 1.53 -15.67
CA ILE A 110 -2.41 0.70 -14.91
C ILE A 110 -2.27 -0.75 -15.35
N PHE A 111 -2.14 -1.64 -14.36
CA PHE A 111 -2.05 -3.08 -14.56
C PHE A 111 -3.24 -3.76 -13.91
N VAL A 112 -3.66 -4.87 -14.49
CA VAL A 112 -4.67 -5.76 -13.93
C VAL A 112 -4.06 -7.15 -13.85
N ALA A 113 -4.13 -7.77 -12.68
CA ALA A 113 -3.69 -9.14 -12.44
C ALA A 113 -4.84 -9.96 -11.87
N ASP A 114 -4.81 -11.28 -12.12
CA ASP A 114 -5.68 -12.20 -11.40
C ASP A 114 -5.25 -12.26 -9.94
N TRP A 115 -6.22 -12.14 -9.04
CA TRP A 115 -6.01 -12.36 -7.62
C TRP A 115 -6.27 -13.81 -7.29
N VAL A 116 -5.23 -14.49 -6.82
CA VAL A 116 -5.35 -15.84 -6.28
C VAL A 116 -5.30 -15.68 -4.78
N ALA A 117 -6.47 -15.69 -4.15
CA ALA A 117 -6.59 -15.65 -2.69
C ALA A 117 -5.80 -16.81 -2.06
N ARG A 118 -5.41 -16.61 -0.80
CA ARG A 118 -4.89 -17.69 0.04
C ARG A 118 -5.95 -18.72 0.36
#